data_AF-A0A962UN31-F1
#
_entry.id   AF-A0A962UN31-F1
#
_cell.length_a   1.000
_cell.length_b   1.000
_cell.length_c   1.000
_cell.angle_alpha   90.00
_cell.angle_beta   90.00
_cell.angle_gamma   90.00
#
_symmetry.space_group_name_H-M   'P 1'
#
loop_
_entity.id
_entity.type
_entity.pdbx_description
1 polymer ?
#
loop_
_entity_poly.entity_id
_entity_poly.type
_entity_poly.pdbx_seq_one_letter_code
_entity_poly.pdbx_strand_id
1 'polypeptide(L)'
;MLTPAELVRLPKGQAFALLEGGRLWKVRMPLPDDSGDPTMPVDIAAIANEMERTYITNDHWYRTRETWWHAIADTDALVTPETEAGG
;
A
#
# COMPACT_ATOMS: atom_id res chain seq x y z
N MET A 1 -13.36 -20.58 -9.20
CA MET A 1 -13.06 -19.47 -10.13
C MET A 1 -13.69 -18.23 -9.52
N LEU A 2 -12.95 -17.12 -9.41
CA LEU A 2 -13.49 -15.88 -8.84
C LEU A 2 -14.42 -15.21 -9.86
N THR A 3 -15.62 -14.86 -9.45
CA THR A 3 -16.60 -14.15 -10.28
C THR A 3 -16.55 -12.64 -10.01
N PRO A 4 -16.92 -11.80 -11.00
CA PRO A 4 -17.01 -10.35 -10.78
C PRO A 4 -17.97 -9.98 -9.63
N ALA A 5 -19.05 -10.75 -9.48
CA ALA A 5 -20.03 -10.54 -8.41
C ALA A 5 -19.43 -10.72 -7.01
N GLU A 6 -18.50 -11.67 -6.85
CA GLU A 6 -17.79 -11.88 -5.58
C GLU A 6 -16.81 -10.75 -5.24
N LEU A 7 -16.21 -10.13 -6.26
CA LEU A 7 -15.32 -8.98 -6.08
C LEU A 7 -16.10 -7.73 -5.64
N VAL A 8 -17.23 -7.44 -6.29
CA VAL A 8 -18.05 -6.25 -6.00
C VAL A 8 -18.75 -6.35 -4.64
N ARG A 9 -19.06 -7.57 -4.18
CA ARG A 9 -19.71 -7.80 -2.88
C ARG A 9 -18.72 -7.84 -1.71
N LEU A 10 -17.43 -7.58 -1.91
CA LEU A 10 -16.45 -7.56 -0.83
C LEU A 10 -16.81 -6.49 0.22
N PRO A 11 -16.98 -6.88 1.49
CA PRO A 11 -17.09 -5.93 2.59
C PRO A 11 -15.81 -5.11 2.74
N LYS A 12 -15.94 -3.89 3.28
CA LYS A 12 -14.79 -3.03 3.60
C LYS A 12 -13.76 -3.79 4.45
N GLY A 13 -12.48 -3.61 4.14
CA GLY A 13 -11.39 -4.30 4.82
C GLY A 13 -11.26 -5.79 4.46
N GLN A 14 -11.78 -6.24 3.32
CA GLN A 14 -11.54 -7.59 2.79
C GLN A 14 -10.93 -7.52 1.40
N ALA A 15 -10.02 -8.45 1.10
CA ALA A 15 -9.46 -8.62 -0.24
C ALA A 15 -9.24 -10.10 -0.57
N PHE A 16 -9.06 -10.37 -1.85
CA PHE A 16 -8.55 -11.65 -2.33
C PHE A 16 -7.06 -11.52 -2.65
N ALA A 17 -6.28 -12.51 -2.22
CA ALA A 17 -4.85 -12.59 -2.47
C ALA A 17 -4.50 -13.98 -3.00
N LEU A 18 -3.50 -14.06 -3.87
CA LEU A 18 -2.91 -15.33 -4.27
C LEU A 18 -1.67 -15.57 -3.40
N LEU A 19 -1.73 -16.60 -2.55
CA LEU A 19 -0.63 -16.97 -1.65
C LEU A 19 -0.22 -18.43 -1.90
N GLU A 20 0.92 -18.85 -1.33
CA GLU A 20 1.37 -20.25 -1.35
C GLU A 20 1.38 -20.91 -2.74
N GLY A 21 1.90 -20.22 -3.75
CA GLY A 21 1.99 -20.76 -5.10
C GLY A 21 0.68 -20.70 -5.89
N GLY A 22 -0.11 -19.64 -5.71
CA GLY A 22 -1.30 -19.37 -6.54
C GLY A 22 -2.63 -19.85 -5.96
N ARG A 23 -2.66 -20.22 -4.68
CA ARG A 23 -3.91 -20.51 -3.97
C ARG A 23 -4.63 -19.21 -3.65
N LEU A 24 -5.93 -19.18 -3.89
CA LEU A 24 -6.77 -18.02 -3.61
C LEU A 24 -7.15 -17.98 -2.12
N TRP A 25 -6.79 -16.88 -1.45
CA TRP A 25 -7.11 -16.60 -0.07
C TRP A 25 -7.99 -15.37 0.04
N LYS A 26 -8.84 -15.35 1.07
CA LYS A 26 -9.63 -14.19 1.45
C LYS A 26 -9.06 -13.59 2.73
N VAL A 27 -8.46 -12.41 2.65
CA VAL A 27 -7.73 -11.76 3.73
C VAL A 27 -8.52 -10.60 4.33
N ARG A 28 -8.23 -10.29 5.60
CA ARG A 28 -8.75 -9.13 6.33
C ARG A 28 -7.68 -8.06 6.37
N MET A 29 -8.03 -6.85 5.94
CA MET A 29 -7.21 -5.65 6.15
C MET A 29 -7.80 -4.85 7.31
N PRO A 30 -6.95 -4.32 8.20
CA PRO A 30 -7.40 -3.36 9.20
C PRO A 30 -8.00 -2.15 8.47
N LEU A 31 -9.07 -1.60 9.04
CA LEU A 31 -9.60 -0.33 8.56
C LEU A 31 -8.73 0.79 9.16
N PRO A 32 -8.36 1.81 8.39
CA PRO A 32 -7.72 2.98 8.96
C PRO A 32 -8.68 3.61 9.98
N ASP A 33 -8.14 4.00 11.13
CA ASP A 33 -8.86 4.78 12.13
C ASP A 33 -8.44 6.26 12.06
N ASP A 34 -9.09 7.10 12.86
CA ASP A 34 -8.81 8.54 12.89
C ASP A 34 -7.53 8.89 13.68
N SER A 35 -6.78 7.88 14.18
CA SER A 35 -5.57 8.12 14.97
C SER A 35 -4.38 8.61 14.15
N GLY A 36 -4.50 8.58 12.82
CA GLY A 36 -3.45 9.00 11.90
C GLY A 36 -2.28 8.03 11.93
N ASP A 37 -2.45 6.87 11.30
CA ASP A 37 -1.39 5.87 11.17
C ASP A 37 -0.15 6.52 10.50
N PRO A 38 1.00 6.62 11.19
CA PRO A 38 2.19 7.29 10.67
C PRO A 38 2.80 6.56 9.46
N THR A 39 2.39 5.33 9.20
CA THR A 39 2.82 4.54 8.03
C THR A 39 1.87 4.69 6.84
N MET A 40 0.74 5.38 7.02
CA MET A 40 -0.24 5.62 5.96
C MET A 40 0.24 6.77 5.05
N PRO A 41 0.31 6.55 3.72
CA PRO A 41 0.60 7.62 2.76
C PRO A 41 -0.40 8.78 2.84
N VAL A 42 0.08 9.99 2.58
CA VAL A 42 -0.74 11.21 2.50
C VAL A 42 -1.82 11.14 1.43
N ASP A 43 -1.51 10.54 0.27
CA ASP A 43 -2.46 10.37 -0.82
C ASP A 43 -2.09 9.19 -1.75
N ILE A 44 -2.99 8.91 -2.70
CA ILE A 44 -2.80 7.86 -3.69
C ILE A 44 -1.67 8.19 -4.68
N ALA A 45 -1.37 9.47 -4.91
CA ALA A 45 -0.31 9.87 -5.83
C ALA A 45 1.07 9.52 -5.27
N ALA A 46 1.27 9.71 -3.96
CA ALA A 46 2.47 9.27 -3.23
C ALA A 46 2.66 7.76 -3.36
N ILE A 47 1.58 6.98 -3.26
CA ILE A 47 1.62 5.52 -3.49
C ILE A 47 2.09 5.22 -4.92
N ALA A 48 1.45 5.81 -5.93
CA ALA A 48 1.76 5.55 -7.32
C ALA A 48 3.21 5.91 -7.68
N ASN A 49 3.70 7.04 -7.19
CA ASN A 49 5.08 7.48 -7.38
C ASN A 49 6.08 6.49 -6.77
N GLU A 50 5.80 5.97 -5.56
CA GLU A 50 6.70 5.00 -4.94
C GLU A 50 6.65 3.65 -5.66
N MET A 51 5.46 3.21 -6.09
CA MET A 51 5.31 2.02 -6.92
C MET A 51 6.09 2.12 -8.23
N GLU A 52 6.13 3.30 -8.87
CA GLU A 52 6.93 3.56 -10.07
C GLU A 52 8.43 3.50 -9.77
N ARG A 53 8.88 4.15 -8.68
CA ARG A 53 10.29 4.18 -8.27
C ARG A 53 10.83 2.80 -7.91
N THR A 54 10.05 2.00 -7.18
CA THR A 54 10.41 0.62 -6.81
C THR A 54 9.92 -0.42 -7.82
N TYR A 55 9.49 -0.01 -9.01
CA TYR A 55 8.99 -0.94 -10.02
C TYR A 55 10.10 -1.87 -10.50
N ILE A 56 9.96 -3.16 -10.21
CA ILE A 56 10.92 -4.19 -10.64
C ILE A 56 10.26 -5.08 -11.69
N THR A 57 10.79 -5.06 -12.90
CA THR A 57 10.43 -5.99 -13.99
C THR A 57 11.02 -7.37 -13.70
N ASN A 58 10.45 -8.12 -12.76
CA ASN A 58 10.87 -9.49 -12.48
C ASN A 58 9.67 -10.41 -12.19
N ASP A 59 9.69 -11.62 -12.76
CA ASP A 59 8.77 -12.74 -12.50
C ASP A 59 8.68 -13.13 -10.99
N HIS A 60 9.53 -12.53 -10.16
CA HIS A 60 9.68 -12.83 -8.73
C HIS A 60 9.33 -11.64 -7.82
N TRP A 61 8.35 -10.81 -8.19
CA TRP A 61 7.84 -9.69 -7.37
C TRP A 61 7.51 -10.06 -5.91
N TYR A 62 7.20 -11.34 -5.65
CA TYR A 62 6.96 -11.90 -4.32
C TYR A 62 8.23 -12.15 -3.47
N ARG A 63 9.43 -12.01 -4.04
CA ARG A 63 10.73 -12.19 -3.33
C ARG A 63 11.41 -10.87 -2.96
N THR A 64 10.83 -9.72 -3.33
CA THR A 64 11.43 -8.42 -3.07
C THR A 64 11.52 -8.20 -1.55
N ARG A 65 12.74 -7.93 -1.06
CA ARG A 65 13.04 -7.80 0.38
C ARG A 65 12.62 -6.44 0.95
N GLU A 66 12.43 -5.45 0.09
CA GLU A 66 12.00 -4.10 0.42
C GLU A 66 10.73 -3.81 -0.35
N THR A 67 9.61 -3.73 0.37
CA THR A 67 8.32 -3.50 -0.27
C THR A 67 8.01 -2.01 -0.27
N TRP A 68 7.41 -1.52 -1.37
CA TRP A 68 7.15 -0.09 -1.59
C TRP A 68 6.39 0.59 -0.42
N TRP A 69 5.53 -0.14 0.30
CA TRP A 69 4.83 0.40 1.48
C TRP A 69 5.74 0.73 2.68
N HIS A 70 6.95 0.15 2.76
CA HIS A 70 7.94 0.55 3.77
C HIS A 70 8.62 1.88 3.45
N ALA A 71 8.79 2.22 2.17
CA ALA A 71 9.41 3.48 1.74
C ALA A 71 8.44 4.67 1.86
N ILE A 72 7.13 4.43 1.66
CA ILE A 72 6.08 5.44 1.87
C ILE A 72 6.07 5.96 3.31
N ALA A 73 6.19 5.07 4.30
CA ALA A 73 6.18 5.43 5.72
C ALA A 73 7.32 6.38 6.11
N ASP A 74 8.43 6.35 5.36
CA ASP A 74 9.61 7.21 5.60
C ASP A 74 9.47 8.57 4.87
N THR A 75 8.61 8.65 3.84
CA THR A 75 8.41 9.89 3.07
C THR A 75 7.66 10.95 3.88
N ASP A 76 6.75 10.54 4.79
CA ASP A 76 6.03 11.46 5.67
C ASP A 76 6.97 12.18 6.65
N ALA A 77 8.02 11.50 7.13
CA ALA A 77 9.04 12.08 8.01
C ALA A 77 9.86 13.21 7.36
N LEU A 78 9.89 13.29 6.02
CA LEU A 78 10.61 14.33 5.27
C LEU A 78 9.70 15.50 4.85
N VAL A 79 8.38 15.41 5.03
CA VAL A 79 7.45 16.53 4.78
C VAL A 79 7.20 17.28 6.10
N THR A 80 8.27 17.83 6.68
CA THR A 80 8.11 18.97 7.58
C THR A 80 7.89 20.20 6.70
N PRO A 81 6.79 20.97 6.83
CA PRO A 81 6.76 22.29 6.23
C PRO A 81 7.87 23.10 6.89
N GLU A 82 8.96 23.34 6.16
CA GLU A 82 9.98 24.31 6.55
C GLU A 82 9.24 25.59 6.92
N THR A 83 9.25 25.89 8.22
CA THR A 83 8.80 27.17 8.75
C THR A 83 9.60 28.23 8.03
N GLU A 84 8.94 29.00 7.17
CA GLU A 84 9.46 30.26 6.63
C GLU A 84 9.65 31.23 7.81
N ALA A 85 10.79 31.09 8.48
CA ALA A 85 11.38 32.14 9.29
C ALA A 85 12.24 32.98 8.36
N GLY A 86 11.73 34.15 7.96
CA GLY A 86 12.52 35.13 7.20
C GLY A 86 11.72 36.35 6.77
N GLY A 87 11.69 37.39 7.62
CA GLY A 87 11.19 38.73 7.28
C GLY A 87 10.71 39.52 8.48
#